data_AF-A0A1Y3NDV3-F1
#
_entry.id   AF-A0A1Y3NDV3-F1
#
_cell.length_a   1.000
_cell.length_b   1.000
_cell.length_c   1.000
_cell.angle_alpha   90.00
_cell.angle_beta   90.00
_cell.angle_gamma   90.00
#
_symmetry.space_group_name_H-M   'P 1'
#
loop_
_entity.id
_entity.type
_entity.pdbx_description
1 polymer ?
#
loop_
_entity_poly.entity_id
_entity_poly.type
_entity_poly.pdbx_seq_one_letter_code
_entity_poly.pdbx_strand_id
1 'polypeptide(L)'
;DYIVSPSLSEMNRMTNEELKHVKNLIVTCPGIGSVHFLEPVDLISASPTHDRNGIVKIFGSVIIIEPKVCTVYPGEENKPPIGQGLNVPAHIELLKCWTMDKTTQKPIIDVEHPRFKKHMKKLKTMPDTEFISFDIETGCWSFNVEH
;
A
#
# COMPACT_ATOMS: atom_id res chain seq x y z
N ASP A 1 -8.11 12.44 -1.54
CA ASP A 1 -7.20 12.46 -2.71
C ASP A 1 -5.88 11.81 -2.37
N TYR A 2 -5.31 11.09 -3.33
CA TYR A 2 -3.99 10.46 -3.20
C TYR A 2 -2.88 11.49 -3.44
N ILE A 3 -1.76 11.32 -2.73
CA ILE A 3 -0.49 11.99 -3.00
C ILE A 3 0.43 10.95 -3.62
N VAL A 4 1.06 11.28 -4.76
CA VAL A 4 1.88 10.34 -5.53
C VAL A 4 3.26 10.96 -5.78
N SER A 5 4.30 10.13 -5.65
CA SER A 5 5.69 10.48 -5.98
C SER A 5 6.28 9.38 -6.89
N PRO A 6 6.87 9.69 -8.06
CA PRO A 6 6.87 11.01 -8.70
C PRO A 6 5.45 11.52 -8.95
N SER A 7 5.26 12.84 -8.96
CA SER A 7 3.93 13.44 -9.14
C SER A 7 3.38 13.19 -10.54
N LEU A 8 2.06 13.30 -10.71
CA LEU A 8 1.43 13.21 -12.03
C LEU A 8 2.02 14.20 -13.04
N SER A 9 2.40 15.40 -12.58
CA SER A 9 3.06 16.42 -13.40
C SER A 9 4.46 16.01 -13.85
N GLU A 10 5.22 15.30 -13.01
CA GLU A 10 6.52 14.75 -13.37
C GLU A 10 6.37 13.56 -14.32
N MET A 11 5.45 12.64 -14.03
CA MET A 11 5.12 11.51 -14.90
C MET A 11 4.69 11.96 -16.31
N ASN A 12 3.94 13.06 -16.43
CA ASN A 12 3.53 13.61 -17.73
C ASN A 12 4.71 14.06 -18.60
N ARG A 13 5.85 14.41 -17.99
CA ARG A 13 7.08 14.81 -18.69
C ARG A 13 7.95 13.62 -19.07
N MET A 14 7.69 12.44 -18.51
CA MET A 14 8.39 11.20 -18.85
C MET A 14 7.95 10.68 -20.23
N THR A 15 8.84 9.99 -20.91
CA THR A 15 8.56 9.20 -22.10
C THR A 15 7.77 7.93 -21.74
N ASN A 16 7.16 7.28 -22.72
CA ASN A 16 6.47 6.00 -22.45
C ASN A 16 7.44 4.92 -21.96
N GLU A 17 8.70 4.95 -22.39
CA GLU A 17 9.70 3.98 -21.94
C GLU A 17 10.09 4.19 -20.47
N GLU A 18 10.22 5.44 -20.06
CA GLU A 18 10.45 5.80 -18.66
C GLU A 18 9.24 5.46 -17.79
N LEU A 19 8.01 5.63 -18.30
CA LEU A 19 6.77 5.26 -17.60
C LEU A 19 6.59 3.75 -17.41
N LYS A 20 7.35 2.93 -18.15
CA LYS A 20 7.41 1.47 -17.94
C LYS A 20 8.40 1.04 -16.86
N HIS A 21 9.24 1.96 -16.38
CA HIS A 21 10.33 1.68 -15.46
C HIS A 21 10.41 2.73 -14.33
N VAL A 22 9.25 3.16 -13.82
CA VAL A 22 9.17 4.20 -12.79
C VAL A 22 9.72 3.66 -11.48
N LYS A 23 10.79 4.28 -10.98
CA LYS A 23 11.43 3.91 -9.71
C LYS A 23 10.85 4.70 -8.55
N ASN A 24 10.91 4.12 -7.35
CA ASN A 24 10.51 4.77 -6.10
C ASN A 24 9.09 5.34 -6.17
N LEU A 25 8.16 4.58 -6.79
CA LEU A 25 6.76 4.97 -6.80
C LEU A 25 6.21 4.87 -5.39
N ILE A 26 5.73 5.99 -4.86
CA ILE A 26 5.05 6.07 -3.57
C ILE A 26 3.64 6.61 -3.81
N VAL A 27 2.66 5.89 -3.27
CA VAL A 27 1.25 6.30 -3.29
C VAL A 27 0.77 6.39 -1.86
N THR A 28 0.34 7.58 -1.45
CA THR A 28 -0.09 7.88 -0.09
C THR A 28 -1.54 8.32 -0.08
N CYS A 29 -2.35 7.71 0.78
CA CYS A 29 -3.68 8.17 1.14
C CYS A 29 -3.60 8.86 2.52
N PRO A 30 -3.62 10.21 2.58
CA PRO A 30 -3.35 10.94 3.81
C PRO A 30 -4.25 10.51 4.97
N GLY A 31 -3.63 10.22 6.12
CA GLY A 31 -4.34 9.78 7.34
C GLY A 31 -4.83 8.33 7.32
N ILE A 32 -4.55 7.57 6.25
CA ILE A 32 -4.87 6.16 6.12
C ILE A 32 -3.61 5.31 5.97
N GLY A 33 -2.74 5.61 5.01
CA GLY A 33 -1.55 4.80 4.77
C GLY A 33 -0.84 5.11 3.46
N SER A 34 0.17 4.32 3.14
CA SER A 34 0.99 4.44 1.93
C SER A 34 1.45 3.08 1.42
N VAL A 35 1.77 3.02 0.13
CA VAL A 35 2.51 1.94 -0.51
C VAL A 35 3.71 2.53 -1.25
N HIS A 36 4.88 1.94 -1.04
CA HIS A 36 6.14 2.29 -1.69
C HIS A 36 6.66 1.06 -2.43
N PHE A 37 6.67 1.13 -3.76
CA PHE A 37 7.19 0.05 -4.61
C PHE A 37 8.72 0.06 -4.58
N LEU A 38 9.29 -1.09 -4.24
CA LEU A 38 10.73 -1.26 -4.01
C LEU A 38 11.50 -1.57 -5.30
N GLU A 39 10.78 -1.98 -6.34
CA GLU A 39 11.29 -2.24 -7.68
C GLU A 39 10.67 -1.27 -8.70
N PRO A 40 11.31 -1.06 -9.88
CA PRO A 40 10.72 -0.29 -10.96
C PRO A 40 9.37 -0.88 -11.40
N VAL A 41 8.39 -0.02 -11.63
CA VAL A 41 7.05 -0.42 -12.05
C VAL A 41 6.70 0.04 -13.46
N ASP A 42 5.85 -0.75 -14.11
CA ASP A 42 5.27 -0.40 -15.40
C ASP A 42 3.87 0.21 -15.23
N LEU A 43 3.81 1.54 -15.28
CA LEU A 43 2.56 2.28 -15.14
C LEU A 43 1.70 2.23 -16.40
N ILE A 44 2.28 1.95 -17.57
CA ILE A 44 1.51 1.86 -18.81
C ILE A 44 0.72 0.56 -18.79
N SER A 45 1.37 -0.57 -18.53
CA SER A 45 0.68 -1.86 -18.48
C SER A 45 -0.28 -1.97 -17.30
N ALA A 46 0.05 -1.36 -16.16
CA ALA A 46 -0.83 -1.33 -14.99
C ALA A 46 -2.06 -0.41 -15.15
N SER A 47 -2.07 0.50 -16.12
CA SER A 47 -3.18 1.43 -16.28
C SER A 47 -4.42 0.73 -16.86
N PRO A 48 -5.65 1.09 -16.44
CA PRO A 48 -6.87 0.44 -16.95
C PRO A 48 -7.09 0.59 -18.47
N THR A 49 -6.43 1.56 -19.11
CA THR A 49 -6.50 1.78 -20.57
C THR A 49 -5.24 1.30 -21.28
N HIS A 50 -4.28 0.71 -20.56
CA HIS A 50 -2.97 0.29 -21.06
C HIS A 50 -2.20 1.38 -21.83
N ASP A 51 -2.45 2.64 -21.47
CA ASP A 51 -1.82 3.81 -22.03
C ASP A 51 -1.56 4.88 -20.96
N ARG A 52 -0.90 5.97 -21.36
CA ARG A 52 -0.58 7.09 -20.48
C ARG A 52 -1.82 7.75 -19.86
N ASN A 53 -2.91 7.83 -20.61
CA ASN A 53 -4.12 8.52 -20.18
C ASN A 53 -4.79 7.81 -18.99
N GLY A 54 -4.58 6.49 -18.87
CA GLY A 54 -5.09 5.68 -17.78
C GLY A 54 -4.30 5.79 -16.48
N ILE A 55 -3.08 6.34 -16.49
CA ILE A 55 -2.19 6.31 -15.30
C ILE A 55 -2.86 6.97 -14.10
N VAL A 56 -3.59 8.07 -14.31
CA VAL A 56 -4.32 8.74 -13.22
C VAL A 56 -5.36 7.83 -12.54
N LYS A 57 -5.92 6.87 -13.27
CA LYS A 57 -6.92 5.92 -12.74
C LYS A 57 -6.30 4.80 -11.93
N ILE A 58 -4.98 4.62 -11.97
CA ILE A 58 -4.30 3.65 -11.10
C ILE A 58 -4.62 3.97 -9.63
N PHE A 59 -4.56 5.25 -9.26
CA PHE A 59 -4.76 5.71 -7.89
C PHE A 59 -6.27 5.79 -7.59
N GLY A 60 -6.77 4.82 -6.84
CA GLY A 60 -8.19 4.69 -6.48
C GLY A 60 -8.98 3.67 -7.30
N SER A 61 -8.37 2.98 -8.27
CA SER A 61 -9.00 1.83 -8.94
C SER A 61 -8.11 0.61 -9.03
N VAL A 62 -6.79 0.79 -9.22
CA VAL A 62 -5.82 -0.31 -9.22
C VAL A 62 -5.13 -0.40 -7.85
N ILE A 63 -4.70 0.75 -7.31
CA ILE A 63 -4.19 0.89 -5.95
C ILE A 63 -5.30 1.51 -5.11
N ILE A 64 -5.75 0.77 -4.09
CA ILE A 64 -6.80 1.20 -3.17
C ILE A 64 -6.26 1.09 -1.74
N ILE A 65 -6.14 2.23 -1.07
CA ILE A 65 -5.72 2.33 0.32
C ILE A 65 -6.92 2.76 1.16
N GLU A 66 -7.38 1.84 1.99
CA GLU A 66 -8.53 1.98 2.89
C GLU A 66 -8.09 1.78 4.35
N PRO A 67 -8.92 2.14 5.34
CA PRO A 67 -8.58 1.94 6.73
C PRO A 67 -8.16 0.49 7.02
N LYS A 68 -6.87 0.32 7.37
CA LYS A 68 -6.23 -0.97 7.71
C LYS A 68 -6.12 -1.97 6.54
N VAL A 69 -6.30 -1.52 5.29
CA VAL A 69 -6.19 -2.38 4.09
C VAL A 69 -5.51 -1.59 2.97
N CYS A 70 -4.53 -2.22 2.31
CA CYS A 70 -3.98 -1.76 1.04
C CYS A 70 -4.16 -2.89 0.02
N THR A 71 -4.82 -2.58 -1.08
CA THR A 71 -5.09 -3.54 -2.16
C THR A 71 -4.46 -3.01 -3.45
N VAL A 72 -3.71 -3.87 -4.13
CA VAL A 72 -3.19 -3.62 -5.48
C VAL A 72 -3.78 -4.69 -6.39
N TYR A 73 -4.45 -4.26 -7.48
CA TYR A 73 -5.28 -5.11 -8.34
C TYR A 73 -6.46 -5.75 -7.59
N PRO A 74 -7.54 -5.00 -7.31
CA PRO A 74 -8.71 -5.55 -6.59
C PRO A 74 -9.47 -6.65 -7.35
N GLY A 75 -9.31 -6.74 -8.68
CA GLY A 75 -9.84 -7.83 -9.49
C GLY A 75 -8.73 -8.79 -9.90
N GLU A 76 -8.85 -10.06 -9.51
CA GLU A 76 -7.86 -11.12 -9.80
C GLU A 76 -7.59 -11.28 -11.30
N GLU A 77 -8.61 -11.07 -12.15
CA GLU A 77 -8.47 -11.14 -13.60
C GLU A 77 -7.56 -10.04 -14.19
N ASN A 78 -7.34 -8.96 -13.44
CA ASN A 78 -6.49 -7.85 -13.83
C ASN A 78 -5.10 -7.91 -13.18
N LYS A 79 -4.85 -8.88 -12.29
CA LYS A 79 -3.56 -9.03 -11.62
C LYS A 79 -2.55 -9.64 -12.61
N PRO A 80 -1.49 -8.89 -12.99
CA PRO A 80 -0.49 -9.40 -13.91
C PRO A 80 0.42 -10.44 -13.23
N PRO A 81 1.25 -11.19 -13.97
CA PRO A 81 2.26 -12.08 -13.38
C PRO A 81 3.20 -11.35 -12.42
N ILE A 82 3.82 -12.09 -11.49
CA ILE A 82 4.81 -11.56 -10.55
C ILE A 82 5.95 -10.89 -11.33
N GLY A 83 6.36 -9.70 -10.90
CA GLY A 83 7.39 -8.90 -11.55
C GLY A 83 6.88 -7.97 -12.66
N GLN A 84 5.57 -7.94 -12.94
CA GLN A 84 4.98 -7.11 -14.00
C GLN A 84 4.03 -6.05 -13.44
N GLY A 85 3.94 -4.91 -14.12
CA GLY A 85 3.07 -3.81 -13.71
C GLY A 85 3.41 -3.32 -12.31
N LEU A 86 2.45 -3.45 -11.39
CA LEU A 86 2.58 -3.15 -9.96
C LEU A 86 2.67 -4.42 -9.09
N ASN A 87 2.68 -5.63 -9.67
CA ASN A 87 2.78 -6.90 -8.94
C ASN A 87 4.25 -7.21 -8.63
N VAL A 88 4.88 -6.31 -7.86
CA VAL A 88 6.30 -6.29 -7.52
C VAL A 88 6.45 -6.03 -6.01
N PRO A 89 7.62 -6.29 -5.41
CA PRO A 89 7.82 -6.06 -3.99
C PRO A 89 7.50 -4.62 -3.57
N ALA A 90 6.83 -4.47 -2.43
CA ALA A 90 6.43 -3.18 -1.91
C ALA A 90 6.51 -3.11 -0.38
N HIS A 91 6.80 -1.91 0.12
CA HIS A 91 6.68 -1.55 1.52
C HIS A 91 5.35 -0.84 1.76
N ILE A 92 4.61 -1.26 2.77
CA ILE A 92 3.28 -0.72 3.09
C ILE A 92 3.26 -0.20 4.52
N GLU A 93 2.68 0.97 4.70
CA GLU A 93 2.38 1.55 6.00
C GLU A 93 0.88 1.82 6.13
N LEU A 94 0.24 1.27 7.15
CA LEU A 94 -1.18 1.46 7.43
C LEU A 94 -1.38 2.07 8.81
N LEU A 95 -1.98 3.25 8.85
CA LEU A 95 -2.24 3.99 10.08
C LEU A 95 -3.46 3.45 10.82
N LYS A 96 -3.51 3.74 12.12
CA LYS A 96 -4.64 3.42 13.00
C LYS A 96 -5.00 1.94 13.08
N CYS A 97 -4.01 1.06 12.89
CA CYS A 97 -4.15 -0.39 12.92
C CYS A 97 -4.21 -0.97 14.34
N TRP A 98 -4.82 -0.30 15.31
CA TRP A 98 -4.98 -0.83 16.67
C TRP A 98 -6.09 -1.89 16.76
N THR A 99 -5.99 -2.72 17.81
CA THR A 99 -7.16 -3.39 18.38
C THR A 99 -7.95 -2.39 19.23
N MET A 100 -9.27 -2.36 19.07
CA MET A 100 -10.16 -1.41 19.74
C MET A 100 -10.89 -2.06 20.90
N ASP A 101 -11.03 -1.37 22.01
CA ASP A 101 -11.94 -1.77 23.07
C ASP A 101 -13.39 -1.66 22.57
N LYS A 102 -14.22 -2.69 22.80
CA LYS A 102 -15.56 -2.78 22.19
C LYS A 102 -16.55 -1.82 22.85
N THR A 103 -16.35 -1.49 24.11
CA THR A 103 -17.25 -0.67 24.90
C THR A 103 -16.92 0.80 24.74
N THR A 104 -15.64 1.15 24.87
CA THR A 104 -15.18 2.54 24.84
C THR A 104 -14.85 3.04 23.43
N GLN A 105 -14.73 2.14 22.44
CA GLN A 105 -14.28 2.44 21.09
C GLN A 105 -12.91 3.15 21.04
N LYS A 106 -12.08 2.93 22.07
CA LYS A 106 -10.72 3.48 22.16
C LYS A 106 -9.66 2.43 21.79
N PRO A 107 -8.50 2.86 21.25
CA PRO A 107 -7.36 1.97 21.05
C PRO A 107 -6.90 1.34 22.37
N ILE A 108 -6.62 0.03 22.35
CA ILE A 108 -5.94 -0.64 23.44
C ILE A 108 -4.44 -0.51 23.17
N ILE A 109 -3.76 0.36 23.93
CA ILE A 109 -2.33 0.66 23.78
C ILE A 109 -1.45 0.07 24.90
N ASP A 110 -2.08 -0.48 25.95
CA ASP A 110 -1.36 -1.18 27.02
C ASP A 110 -0.74 -2.47 26.47
N VAL A 111 0.59 -2.52 26.47
CA VAL A 111 1.39 -3.64 25.94
C VAL A 111 1.20 -4.93 26.74
N GLU A 112 0.85 -4.83 28.02
CA GLU A 112 0.61 -5.98 28.87
C GLU A 112 -0.78 -6.58 28.66
N HIS A 113 -1.70 -5.80 28.08
CA HIS A 113 -3.07 -6.21 27.85
C HIS A 113 -3.17 -7.44 26.92
N PRO A 114 -3.89 -8.51 27.28
CA PRO A 114 -3.95 -9.76 26.50
C PRO A 114 -4.39 -9.55 25.04
N ARG A 115 -5.34 -8.64 24.81
CA ARG A 115 -5.80 -8.30 23.45
C ARG A 115 -4.73 -7.58 22.62
N PHE A 116 -3.89 -6.75 23.23
CA PHE A 116 -2.76 -6.12 22.54
C PHE A 116 -1.75 -7.18 22.11
N LYS A 117 -1.35 -8.07 23.04
CA LYS A 117 -0.43 -9.20 22.75
C LYS A 117 -0.96 -10.08 21.62
N LYS A 118 -2.25 -10.43 21.63
CA LYS A 118 -2.89 -11.20 20.55
C LYS A 118 -2.88 -10.45 19.21
N HIS A 119 -3.17 -9.15 19.22
CA HIS A 119 -3.16 -8.31 18.02
C HIS A 119 -1.75 -8.21 17.43
N MET A 120 -0.75 -7.91 18.25
CA MET A 120 0.65 -7.86 17.84
C MET A 120 1.13 -9.20 17.24
N LYS A 121 0.77 -10.33 17.87
CA LYS A 121 1.04 -11.65 17.31
C LYS A 121 0.41 -11.82 15.93
N LYS A 122 -0.83 -11.37 15.74
CA LYS A 122 -1.51 -11.43 14.44
C LYS A 122 -0.77 -10.61 13.38
N LEU A 123 -0.39 -9.36 13.68
CA LEU A 123 0.34 -8.52 12.73
C LEU A 123 1.69 -9.13 12.33
N LYS A 124 2.41 -9.72 13.31
CA LYS A 124 3.71 -10.38 13.08
C LYS A 124 3.64 -11.69 12.31
N THR A 125 2.47 -12.31 12.23
CA THR A 125 2.26 -13.63 11.62
C THR A 125 1.25 -13.57 10.48
N MET A 126 0.94 -12.38 9.98
CA MET A 126 0.01 -12.20 8.89
C MET A 126 0.60 -12.85 7.63
N PRO A 127 -0.13 -13.75 6.94
CA PRO A 127 0.34 -14.39 5.71
C PRO A 127 0.71 -13.37 4.65
N ASP A 128 1.67 -13.73 3.80
CA ASP A 128 2.11 -12.95 2.64
C ASP A 128 2.63 -11.54 3.00
N THR A 129 2.98 -11.32 4.27
CA THR A 129 3.59 -10.09 4.76
C THR A 129 4.83 -10.39 5.58
N GLU A 130 5.84 -9.54 5.44
CA GLU A 130 7.01 -9.49 6.30
C GLU A 130 6.85 -8.31 7.27
N PHE A 131 6.61 -8.60 8.55
CA PHE A 131 6.45 -7.56 9.56
C PHE A 131 7.74 -6.76 9.75
N ILE A 132 7.65 -5.42 9.65
CA ILE A 132 8.77 -4.51 9.91
C ILE A 132 8.61 -3.85 11.27
N SER A 133 7.51 -3.13 11.50
CA SER A 133 7.31 -2.43 12.76
C SER A 133 5.82 -2.14 13.06
N PHE A 134 5.56 -1.80 14.32
CA PHE A 134 4.27 -1.26 14.74
C PHE A 134 4.49 -0.10 15.72
N ASP A 135 4.09 1.10 15.33
CA ASP A 135 4.08 2.28 16.19
C ASP A 135 2.79 2.30 17.03
N ILE A 136 2.94 2.26 18.35
CA ILE A 136 1.82 2.21 19.29
C ILE A 136 1.07 3.53 19.36
N GLU A 137 1.76 4.66 19.20
CA GLU A 137 1.18 6.00 19.33
C GLU A 137 0.30 6.37 18.13
N THR A 138 0.75 6.02 16.92
CA THR A 138 0.03 6.30 15.67
C THR A 138 -0.77 5.11 15.15
N GLY A 139 -0.50 3.92 15.68
CA GLY A 139 -1.07 2.67 15.19
C GLY A 139 -0.55 2.31 13.80
N CYS A 140 0.60 2.87 13.39
CA CYS A 140 1.20 2.58 12.10
C CYS A 140 1.72 1.15 12.09
N TRP A 141 1.12 0.30 11.25
CA TRP A 141 1.64 -1.02 10.94
C TRP A 141 2.43 -0.96 9.64
N SER A 142 3.71 -1.28 9.72
CA SER A 142 4.66 -1.26 8.61
C SER A 142 5.11 -2.69 8.30
N PHE A 143 5.03 -3.08 7.03
CA PHE A 143 5.36 -4.42 6.55
C PHE A 143 5.76 -4.40 5.06
N ASN A 144 6.54 -5.39 4.63
CA ASN A 144 6.80 -5.63 3.22
C ASN A 144 5.88 -6.72 2.67
N VAL A 145 5.66 -6.71 1.36
CA VAL A 145 5.05 -7.79 0.58
C VAL A 145 5.97 -8.13 -0.59
N GLU A 146 5.98 -9.39 -0.99
CA GLU A 146 6.79 -9.84 -2.14
C GLU A 146 6.16 -9.42 -3.49
N HIS A 147 4.83 -9.33 -3.58
CA HIS A 147 4.09 -8.89 -4.78
C HIS A 147 2.58 -8.66 -4.54
#